data_AF-A0A6V7KUI1-F1
#
_entry.id   AF-A0A6V7KUI1-F1
#
_cell.length_a   1.000
_cell.length_b   1.000
_cell.length_c   1.000
_cell.angle_alpha   90.00
_cell.angle_beta   90.00
_cell.angle_gamma   90.00
#
_symmetry.space_group_name_H-M   'P 1'
#
loop_
_entity.id
_entity.type
_entity.pdbx_description
1 polymer ?
#
loop_
_entity_poly.entity_id
_entity_poly.type
_entity_poly.pdbx_seq_one_letter_code
_entity_poly.pdbx_strand_id
1 'polypeptide(L)' 'IRFSSNENNDSLAVMVWIFGGGFLTGGMQQDLYGPDFLIDEGVVMVAMNYRLGAF' A
#
# COMPACT_ATOMS: atom_id res chain seq x y z
N ILE A 1 -0.68 10.91 -31.23
CA ILE A 1 -0.95 10.02 -30.08
C ILE A 1 -1.71 10.85 -29.06
N ARG A 2 -3.03 10.68 -28.94
CA ARG A 2 -3.85 11.37 -27.93
C ARG A 2 -4.27 10.33 -26.90
N PHE A 3 -3.91 10.55 -25.64
CA PHE A 3 -4.44 9.76 -24.54
C PHE A 3 -5.90 10.17 -24.32
N SER A 4 -6.81 9.21 -24.37
CA SER A 4 -8.22 9.42 -24.02
C SER A 4 -8.29 9.67 -22.52
N SER A 5 -8.72 10.88 -22.13
CA SER A 5 -9.15 11.16 -20.77
C SER A 5 -10.51 10.49 -20.57
N ASN A 6 -10.52 9.37 -19.86
CA ASN A 6 -11.75 8.69 -19.49
C ASN A 6 -12.48 9.55 -18.44
N GLU A 7 -13.71 9.99 -18.73
CA GLU A 7 -14.49 10.89 -17.86
C GLU A 7 -15.23 10.16 -16.72
N ASN A 8 -14.79 8.95 -16.36
CA ASN A 8 -15.19 8.26 -15.14
C ASN A 8 -13.98 8.23 -14.19
N ASN A 9 -13.66 9.39 -13.61
CA ASN A 9 -12.58 9.52 -12.64
C ASN A 9 -13.03 9.01 -11.26
N ASP A 10 -13.35 7.72 -11.16
CA ASP A 10 -13.48 7.06 -9.86
C ASP A 10 -12.06 6.76 -9.34
N SER A 11 -11.33 7.84 -9.04
CA SER A 11 -10.02 7.75 -8.39
C SER A 11 -10.24 7.18 -6.99
N LEU A 12 -9.82 5.93 -6.80
CA LEU A 12 -9.87 5.28 -5.50
C LEU A 12 -8.88 5.94 -4.52
N ALA A 13 -9.25 5.97 -3.24
CA ALA A 13 -8.36 6.46 -2.20
C ALA A 13 -7.12 5.56 -2.08
N VAL A 14 -5.93 6.15 -1.97
CA VAL A 14 -4.68 5.42 -1.83
C VAL A 14 -4.24 5.42 -0.37
N MET A 15 -4.18 4.23 0.23
CA MET A 15 -3.70 4.03 1.59
C MET A 15 -2.26 3.52 1.56
N VAL A 16 -1.32 4.35 2.01
CA VAL A 16 0.09 3.97 2.12
C VAL A 16 0.37 3.50 3.54
N TRP A 17 0.81 2.25 3.68
CA TRP A 17 1.10 1.63 4.96
C TRP A 17 2.60 1.40 5.14
N ILE A 18 3.14 1.94 6.24
CA ILE A 18 4.54 1.80 6.66
C ILE A 18 4.54 0.98 7.95
N PHE A 19 5.15 -0.20 7.90
CA PHE A 19 5.19 -1.08 9.07
C PHE A 19 6.08 -0.51 10.18
N GLY A 20 5.72 -0.82 11.44
CA GLY A 20 6.47 -0.42 12.64
C GLY A 20 7.75 -1.23 12.86
N GLY A 21 8.12 -1.50 14.11
CA GLY A 21 9.32 -2.31 14.43
C GLY A 21 10.60 -1.50 14.67
N GLY A 22 10.45 -0.20 14.93
CA GLY A 22 11.52 0.66 15.46
C GLY A 22 12.72 0.83 14.53
N PHE A 23 12.53 0.67 13.21
CA PHE A 23 13.60 0.65 12.20
C PHE A 23 14.60 -0.50 12.32
N LEU A 24 14.32 -1.51 13.16
CA LEU A 24 15.21 -2.64 13.41
C LEU A 24 14.62 -3.97 12.95
N THR A 25 13.30 -4.07 12.93
CA THR A 25 12.58 -5.32 12.63
C THR A 25 11.32 -5.02 11.82
N GLY A 26 10.77 -6.05 11.19
CA GLY A 26 9.52 -5.96 10.44
C GLY A 26 9.68 -6.26 8.95
N GLY A 27 8.57 -6.20 8.23
CA GLY A 27 8.49 -6.48 6.82
C GLY A 27 7.04 -6.55 6.37
N MET A 28 6.81 -6.42 5.07
CA MET A 28 5.51 -6.74 4.47
C MET A 28 5.33 -8.26 4.46
N GLN A 29 4.39 -8.74 5.27
CA GLN A 29 3.99 -10.14 5.30
C GLN A 29 2.48 -10.23 5.09
N GLN A 30 2.06 -10.87 4.00
CA GLN A 30 0.65 -10.93 3.60
C GLN A 30 -0.23 -11.60 4.66
N ASP A 31 0.29 -12.61 5.36
CA ASP A 31 -0.47 -13.30 6.42
C ASP A 31 -0.77 -12.39 7.63
N LEU A 32 0.04 -11.35 7.85
CA LEU A 32 -0.11 -10.42 8.97
C LEU A 32 -0.76 -9.10 8.57
N TYR A 33 -0.48 -8.64 7.35
CA TYR A 33 -0.81 -7.30 6.87
C TYR A 33 -1.49 -7.33 5.50
N GLY A 34 -2.16 -8.45 5.22
CA GLY A 34 -2.95 -8.66 4.01
C GLY A 34 -4.03 -7.60 3.88
N PRO A 35 -4.30 -7.12 2.65
CA PRO A 35 -5.27 -6.08 2.40
C PRO A 35 -6.72 -6.60 2.37
N ASP A 36 -6.95 -7.86 2.72
CA ASP A 36 -8.21 -8.59 2.54
C ASP A 36 -9.43 -7.84 3.09
N PHE A 37 -9.31 -7.20 4.27
CA PHE A 37 -10.39 -6.44 4.88
C PHE A 37 -10.53 -5.01 4.34
N LEU A 38 -9.49 -4.46 3.70
CA LEU A 38 -9.46 -3.07 3.25
C LEU A 38 -9.83 -2.94 1.78
N ILE A 39 -9.58 -3.96 0.96
CA ILE A 39 -9.91 -3.94 -0.47
C ILE A 39 -11.42 -3.82 -0.71
N ASP A 40 -12.23 -4.41 0.16
CA ASP A 40 -13.70 -4.33 0.08
C ASP A 40 -14.23 -2.89 0.20
N GLU A 41 -13.45 -1.97 0.77
CA GLU A 41 -13.81 -0.56 0.94
C GLU A 41 -13.48 0.32 -0.28
N GLY A 42 -13.03 -0.29 -1.40
CA GLY A 42 -12.72 0.46 -2.62
C GLY A 42 -11.48 1.34 -2.49
N VAL A 43 -10.44 0.86 -1.80
CA VAL A 43 -9.17 1.57 -1.66
C VAL A 43 -8.03 0.83 -2.35
N VAL A 44 -7.00 1.58 -2.76
CA VAL A 44 -5.73 1.02 -3.22
C VAL A 44 -4.76 1.00 -2.03
N MET A 45 -4.45 -0.19 -1.54
CA MET A 45 -3.47 -0.36 -0.47
C MET A 45 -2.05 -0.52 -1.04
N VAL A 46 -1.14 0.32 -0.56
CA VAL A 46 0.28 0.29 -0.92
C VAL A 46 1.08 0.02 0.35
N ALA A 47 1.62 -1.20 0.45
CA ALA A 47 2.58 -1.56 1.49
C ALA A 47 3.97 -1.64 0.88
N MET A 48 4.97 -1.09 1.57
CA MET A 48 6.35 -1.06 1.08
C MET A 48 7.34 -1.55 2.11
N ASN A 49 8.41 -2.19 1.63
CA ASN A 49 9.56 -2.50 2.45
C ASN A 49 10.53 -1.32 2.50
N TYR A 50 11.08 -1.07 3.68
CA TYR A 50 12.17 -0.12 3.91
C TYR A 50 13.34 -0.82 4.60
N ARG A 51 14.55 -0.27 4.47
CA ARG A 51 15.76 -0.84 5.06
C ARG A 51 15.69 -0.81 6.59
N LEU A 52 16.19 -1.86 7.20
CA LEU A 52 16.25 -2.02 8.65
C LEU A 52 17.69 -1.99 9.12
N GLY A 53 17.92 -1.41 10.29
CA GLY A 53 19.23 -1.29 10.90
C GLY A 53 20.21 -0.46 10.06
N ALA A 54 21.40 -0.27 10.64
CA ALA A 54 22.53 0.33 9.93
C ALA A 54 23.59 -0.72 9.55
N PHE A 55 23.39 -1.98 9.96
CA PHE A 55 24.41 -3.03 10.00
C PHE A 55 24.04 -4.19 9.08
#